data_AF-A0A673KLQ7-F1
#
_entry.id   AF-A0A673KLQ7-F1
#
_cell.length_a   1.000
_cell.length_b   1.000
_cell.length_c   1.000
_cell.angle_alpha   90.00
_cell.angle_beta   90.00
_cell.angle_gamma   90.00
#
_symmetry.space_group_name_H-M   'P 1'
#
loop_
_entity.id
_entity.type
_entity.pdbx_description
1 polymer ?
#
loop_
_entity_poly.entity_id
_entity_poly.type
_entity_poly.pdbx_seq_one_letter_code
_entity_poly.pdbx_strand_id
1 'polypeptide(L)'
;HAKLSDIWHFYLMTSSIREDWIPVKLNVADATVTVIKEKEEEEVLVECRVRFLSFMGVGKDVHSFAFIMDSGSQHFECHVFWCDPNAGSVSEAVQAACMLRYQKCLVARPPSQKACSQAPPADSVTRRVSTSVKRGVLSLIDTLKQKRPVTELNQ
;
A
#
# COMPACT_ATOMS: atom_id res chain seq x y z
N HIS A 1 11.68 26.00 -1.77
CA HIS A 1 11.05 24.67 -1.85
C HIS A 1 9.61 24.84 -1.39
N ALA A 2 8.67 25.01 -2.30
CA ALA A 2 7.26 24.84 -1.98
C ALA A 2 7.05 23.36 -1.58
N LYS A 3 6.30 23.11 -0.51
CA LYS A 3 5.78 21.76 -0.26
C LYS A 3 4.72 21.46 -1.31
N LEU A 4 4.43 20.18 -1.56
CA LEU A 4 3.34 19.80 -2.46
C LEU A 4 1.99 20.40 -2.03
N SER A 5 1.82 20.77 -0.76
CA SER A 5 0.63 21.50 -0.25
C SER A 5 0.44 22.90 -0.83
N ASP A 6 1.50 23.57 -1.28
CA ASP A 6 1.49 25.03 -1.49
C ASP A 6 1.09 25.41 -2.93
N ILE A 7 0.65 24.44 -3.73
CA ILE A 7 0.33 24.58 -5.18
C ILE A 7 -1.13 24.20 -5.49
N TRP A 8 -1.79 23.42 -4.64
CA TRP A 8 -3.14 22.89 -4.88
C TRP A 8 -4.12 23.47 -3.87
N HIS A 9 -5.14 24.17 -4.35
CA HIS A 9 -6.24 24.62 -3.49
C HIS A 9 -7.27 23.51 -3.39
N PHE A 10 -7.59 23.11 -2.16
CA PHE A 10 -8.65 22.16 -1.87
C PHE A 10 -9.78 22.83 -1.09
N TYR A 11 -11.01 22.47 -1.41
CA TYR A 11 -12.19 22.96 -0.71
C TYR A 11 -13.05 21.77 -0.25
N LEU A 12 -13.36 21.70 1.03
CA LEU A 12 -14.29 20.72 1.57
C LEU A 12 -15.72 21.14 1.22
N MET A 13 -16.43 20.30 0.46
CA MET A 13 -17.79 20.57 -0.02
C MET A 13 -18.82 20.23 1.06
N THR A 14 -19.12 21.21 1.90
CA THR A 14 -20.13 21.14 2.99
C THR A 14 -21.57 21.33 2.51
N SER A 15 -21.75 22.03 1.37
CA SER A 15 -23.04 22.26 0.73
C SER A 15 -22.89 22.27 -0.80
N SER A 16 -24.00 22.38 -1.54
CA SER A 16 -23.99 22.57 -3.00
C SER A 16 -23.65 24.01 -3.43
N ILE A 17 -23.53 24.94 -2.48
CA ILE A 17 -23.23 26.37 -2.69
C ILE A 17 -21.73 26.56 -2.51
N ARG A 18 -21.05 27.14 -3.51
CA ARG A 18 -19.59 27.21 -3.55
C ARG A 18 -19.01 28.13 -2.47
N GLU A 19 -19.76 29.15 -2.12
CA GLU A 19 -19.42 30.18 -1.14
C GLU A 19 -19.34 29.62 0.30
N ASP A 20 -20.02 28.50 0.56
CA ASP A 20 -19.98 27.79 1.85
C ASP A 20 -18.78 26.84 1.99
N TRP A 21 -18.07 26.55 0.88
CA TRP A 21 -17.00 25.55 0.89
C TRP A 21 -15.79 26.03 1.68
N ILE A 22 -15.24 25.14 2.50
CA ILE A 22 -14.18 25.49 3.45
C ILE A 22 -12.82 25.27 2.77
N PRO A 23 -11.94 26.29 2.64
CA PRO A 23 -10.57 26.10 2.17
C PRO A 23 -9.77 25.23 3.15
N VAL A 24 -9.16 24.17 2.63
CA VAL A 24 -8.46 23.14 3.42
C VAL A 24 -7.14 22.73 2.79
N LYS A 25 -6.20 22.32 3.63
CA LYS A 25 -5.02 21.55 3.28
C LYS A 25 -5.33 20.07 3.50
N LEU A 26 -4.99 19.22 2.52
CA LEU A 26 -5.04 17.78 2.71
C LEU A 26 -3.62 17.24 2.97
N ASN A 27 -3.42 16.62 4.13
CA ASN A 27 -2.16 15.96 4.47
C ASN A 27 -2.35 14.45 4.43
N VAL A 28 -1.61 13.78 3.54
CA VAL A 28 -1.66 12.33 3.34
C VAL A 28 -0.39 11.72 3.94
N ALA A 29 -0.57 10.93 5.01
CA ALA A 29 0.48 10.24 5.72
C ALA A 29 0.33 8.70 5.59
N ASP A 30 1.33 7.99 6.09
CA ASP A 30 1.51 6.52 6.03
C ASP A 30 0.28 5.66 6.42
N ALA A 31 -0.60 6.19 7.26
CA ALA A 31 -1.79 5.50 7.77
C ALA A 31 -3.01 6.41 7.99
N THR A 32 -2.91 7.71 7.70
CA THR A 32 -3.93 8.72 7.95
C THR A 32 -4.00 9.74 6.82
N VAL A 33 -5.20 10.24 6.54
CA VAL A 33 -5.46 11.41 5.71
C VAL A 33 -6.12 12.44 6.62
N THR A 34 -5.52 13.61 6.78
CA THR A 34 -6.05 14.68 7.64
C THR A 34 -6.46 15.89 6.80
N VAL A 35 -7.69 16.35 7.03
CA VAL A 35 -8.26 17.58 6.45
C VAL A 35 -8.05 18.69 7.46
N ILE A 36 -7.29 19.72 7.09
CA ILE A 36 -6.90 20.83 7.98
C ILE A 36 -7.43 22.13 7.38
N LYS A 37 -8.15 22.94 8.16
CA LYS A 37 -8.66 24.25 7.77
C LYS A 37 -7.49 25.22 7.55
N GLU A 38 -7.51 25.98 6.47
CA GLU A 38 -6.36 26.81 6.09
C GLU A 38 -6.22 28.13 6.88
N LYS A 39 -7.27 28.56 7.59
CA LYS A 39 -7.27 29.81 8.36
C LYS A 39 -6.55 29.68 9.72
N GLU A 40 -6.21 30.84 10.30
CA GLU A 40 -5.17 31.15 11.30
C GLU A 40 -4.83 30.17 12.44
N GLU A 41 -5.67 29.20 12.78
CA GLU A 41 -5.44 28.23 13.86
C GLU A 41 -5.10 26.79 13.37
N GLU A 42 -4.99 26.54 12.06
CA GLU A 42 -4.75 25.20 11.45
C GLU A 42 -5.61 24.07 12.08
N GLU A 43 -6.90 24.35 12.23
CA GLU A 43 -7.89 23.43 12.82
C GLU A 43 -8.03 22.12 12.02
N VAL A 44 -7.80 20.96 12.68
CA VAL A 44 -8.05 19.64 12.06
C VAL A 44 -9.56 19.38 12.02
N LEU A 45 -10.13 19.43 10.82
CA LEU A 45 -11.57 19.18 10.60
C LEU A 45 -11.90 17.69 10.58
N VAL A 46 -11.00 16.86 10.02
CA VAL A 46 -11.22 15.41 9.84
C VAL A 46 -9.88 14.66 9.93
N GLU A 47 -9.83 13.56 10.69
CA GLU A 47 -8.75 12.56 10.64
C GLU A 47 -9.30 11.21 10.16
N CYS A 48 -8.95 10.80 8.94
CA CYS A 48 -9.39 9.57 8.32
C CYS A 48 -8.27 8.52 8.35
N ARG A 49 -8.50 7.38 9.03
CA ARG A 49 -7.52 6.27 9.04
C ARG A 49 -7.65 5.44 7.77
N VAL A 50 -6.56 5.36 6.99
CA VAL A 50 -6.49 4.65 5.69
C VAL A 50 -7.00 3.20 5.74
N ARG A 51 -6.95 2.54 6.91
CA ARG A 51 -7.49 1.18 7.10
C ARG A 51 -9.03 1.09 6.94
N PHE A 52 -9.75 2.18 7.19
CA PHE A 52 -11.20 2.26 7.13
C PHE A 52 -11.71 3.02 5.90
N LEU A 53 -10.80 3.47 5.02
CA LEU A 53 -11.17 4.00 3.71
C LEU A 53 -11.65 2.82 2.85
N SER A 54 -12.95 2.77 2.59
CA SER A 54 -13.61 1.68 1.88
C SER A 54 -13.65 1.90 0.36
N PHE A 55 -13.74 3.16 -0.07
CA PHE A 55 -13.74 3.55 -1.48
C PHE A 55 -13.17 4.96 -1.68
N MET A 56 -12.67 5.24 -2.88
CA MET A 56 -12.25 6.58 -3.32
C MET A 56 -12.37 6.72 -4.84
N GLY A 57 -12.52 7.95 -5.32
CA GLY A 57 -12.55 8.20 -6.76
C GLY A 57 -12.53 9.68 -7.12
N VAL A 58 -12.22 9.94 -8.39
CA VAL A 58 -12.47 11.22 -9.07
C VAL A 58 -13.88 11.16 -9.66
N GLY A 59 -14.62 12.26 -9.58
CA GLY A 59 -15.97 12.38 -10.12
C GLY A 59 -16.00 12.46 -11.65
N LYS A 60 -17.20 12.68 -12.20
CA LYS A 60 -17.36 13.02 -13.63
C LYS A 60 -16.67 14.36 -13.97
N ASP A 61 -16.67 15.28 -13.01
CA ASP A 61 -15.86 16.50 -13.07
C ASP A 61 -14.46 16.20 -12.52
N VAL A 62 -13.42 16.57 -13.28
CA VAL A 62 -12.01 16.30 -12.96
C VAL A 62 -11.51 17.01 -11.70
N HIS A 63 -12.22 18.04 -11.23
CA HIS A 63 -11.90 18.74 -9.98
C HIS A 63 -12.54 18.07 -8.75
N SER A 64 -13.52 17.19 -8.94
CA SER A 64 -14.22 16.53 -7.84
C SER A 64 -13.46 15.29 -7.38
N PHE A 65 -13.00 15.27 -6.13
CA PHE A 65 -12.44 14.10 -5.46
C PHE A 65 -13.33 13.67 -4.30
N ALA A 66 -13.49 12.37 -4.07
CA ALA A 66 -14.17 11.87 -2.89
C ALA A 66 -13.55 10.58 -2.36
N PHE A 67 -13.69 10.37 -1.05
CA PHE A 67 -13.45 9.07 -0.42
C PHE A 67 -14.51 8.77 0.64
N ILE A 68 -14.76 7.47 0.85
CA ILE A 68 -15.76 6.93 1.75
C ILE A 68 -15.06 6.19 2.88
N MET A 69 -15.40 6.55 4.11
CA MET A 69 -14.93 5.94 5.34
C MET A 69 -16.02 5.01 5.89
N ASP A 70 -15.63 3.81 6.31
CA ASP A 70 -16.45 2.94 7.16
C ASP A 70 -16.27 3.39 8.62
N SER A 71 -17.28 4.05 9.20
CA SER A 71 -17.28 4.43 10.62
C SER A 71 -17.81 3.31 11.54
N GLY A 72 -18.07 2.13 10.97
CA GLY A 72 -18.57 0.95 11.67
C GLY A 72 -20.09 0.85 11.66
N SER A 73 -20.63 -0.31 12.06
CA SER A 73 -22.08 -0.53 12.18
C SER A 73 -22.90 -0.26 10.90
N GLN A 74 -22.28 -0.37 9.72
CA GLN A 74 -22.85 -0.01 8.41
C GLN A 74 -23.10 1.51 8.22
N HIS A 75 -22.47 2.36 9.03
CA HIS A 75 -22.41 3.79 8.80
C HIS A 75 -21.19 4.11 7.91
N PHE A 76 -21.43 4.95 6.91
CA PHE A 76 -20.42 5.37 5.94
C PHE A 76 -20.41 6.88 5.81
N GLU A 77 -19.23 7.48 5.90
CA GLU A 77 -19.01 8.92 5.79
C GLU A 77 -18.29 9.23 4.49
N CYS A 78 -18.89 10.07 3.65
CA CYS A 78 -18.30 10.49 2.38
C CYS A 78 -17.74 11.91 2.54
N HIS A 79 -16.45 12.07 2.27
CA HIS A 79 -15.78 13.38 2.25
C HIS A 79 -15.53 13.77 0.80
N VAL A 80 -16.11 14.88 0.37
CA VAL A 80 -16.07 15.37 -1.01
C VAL A 80 -15.29 16.68 -1.07
N PHE A 81 -14.38 16.78 -2.03
CA PHE A 81 -13.46 17.88 -2.20
C PHE A 81 -13.52 18.42 -3.62
N TRP A 82 -13.43 19.74 -3.75
CA TRP A 82 -13.05 20.39 -4.99
C TRP A 82 -11.54 20.64 -5.00
N CYS A 83 -10.87 20.35 -6.11
CA CYS A 83 -9.41 20.37 -6.25
C CYS A 83 -9.02 21.20 -7.49
N ASP A 84 -8.23 22.24 -7.30
CA ASP A 84 -7.74 23.14 -8.36
C ASP A 84 -6.21 22.92 -8.56
N PRO A 85 -5.71 22.67 -9.79
CA PRO A 85 -6.41 22.56 -11.08
C PRO A 85 -7.10 21.23 -11.40
N ASN A 86 -6.94 20.16 -10.60
CA ASN A 86 -7.75 18.93 -10.70
C ASN A 86 -7.47 17.97 -9.52
N ALA A 87 -8.26 16.90 -9.44
CA ALA A 87 -8.16 15.84 -8.43
C ALA A 87 -7.03 14.80 -8.68
N GLY A 88 -6.26 14.91 -9.76
CA GLY A 88 -5.28 13.88 -10.18
C GLY A 88 -4.26 13.57 -9.09
N SER A 89 -3.42 14.54 -8.73
CA SER A 89 -2.33 14.33 -7.76
C SER A 89 -2.80 13.95 -6.35
N VAL A 90 -3.98 14.42 -5.92
CA VAL A 90 -4.54 14.02 -4.62
C VAL A 90 -5.07 12.59 -4.64
N SER A 91 -5.73 12.17 -5.73
CA SER A 91 -6.19 10.79 -5.90
C SER A 91 -5.01 9.81 -5.95
N GLU A 92 -3.92 10.15 -6.65
CA GLU A 92 -2.69 9.36 -6.67
C GLU A 92 -2.04 9.23 -5.29
N ALA A 93 -1.97 10.33 -4.53
CA ALA A 93 -1.40 10.34 -3.18
C ALA A 93 -2.19 9.46 -2.20
N VAL A 94 -3.51 9.59 -2.17
CA VAL A 94 -4.38 8.78 -1.29
C VAL A 94 -4.35 7.30 -1.72
N GLN A 95 -4.34 7.01 -3.03
CA GLN A 95 -4.21 5.64 -3.54
C GLN A 95 -2.86 5.02 -3.14
N ALA A 96 -1.75 5.76 -3.26
CA ALA A 96 -0.43 5.29 -2.86
C ALA A 96 -0.38 4.98 -1.35
N ALA A 97 -0.96 5.84 -0.51
CA ALA A 97 -1.09 5.59 0.93
C ALA A 97 -1.91 4.31 1.22
N CYS A 98 -3.03 4.10 0.53
CA CYS A 98 -3.84 2.88 0.63
C CYS A 98 -3.03 1.62 0.26
N MET A 99 -2.31 1.65 -0.87
CA MET A 99 -1.48 0.54 -1.33
C MET A 99 -0.34 0.22 -0.34
N LEU A 100 0.40 1.23 0.12
CA LEU A 100 1.47 1.06 1.10
C LEU A 100 0.94 0.53 2.44
N ARG A 101 -0.22 1.02 2.89
CA ARG A 101 -0.84 0.57 4.14
C ARG A 101 -1.29 -0.89 4.05
N TYR A 102 -1.89 -1.28 2.93
CA TYR A 102 -2.29 -2.65 2.63
C TYR A 102 -1.07 -3.60 2.65
N GLN A 103 0.00 -3.27 1.92
CA GLN A 103 1.24 -4.05 1.90
C GLN A 103 1.85 -4.18 3.30
N LYS A 104 1.96 -3.08 4.06
CA LYS A 104 2.47 -3.10 5.45
C LYS A 104 1.64 -4.03 6.34
N CYS A 105 0.31 -4.08 6.18
CA CYS A 105 -0.56 -4.99 6.93
C CYS A 105 -0.40 -6.47 6.52
N LEU A 106 -0.13 -6.77 5.26
CA LEU A 106 0.14 -8.15 4.81
C LEU A 106 1.49 -8.66 5.32
N VAL A 107 2.55 -7.85 5.24
CA VAL A 107 3.92 -8.23 5.63
C VAL A 107 4.09 -8.28 7.14
N ALA A 108 3.37 -7.46 7.91
CA ALA A 108 3.38 -7.49 9.36
C ALA A 108 2.66 -8.72 9.98
N ARG A 109 2.03 -9.58 9.17
CA ARG A 109 1.54 -10.88 9.63
C ARG A 109 2.75 -11.68 10.12
N PRO A 110 2.79 -12.11 11.40
CA PRO A 110 3.91 -12.90 11.89
C PRO A 110 4.06 -14.15 11.01
N PRO A 111 5.30 -14.65 10.79
CA PRO A 111 5.51 -15.85 10.01
C PRO A 111 4.61 -16.92 10.60
N SER A 112 3.69 -17.43 9.77
CA SER A 112 2.75 -18.48 10.18
C SER A 112 3.58 -19.53 10.89
N GLN A 113 3.28 -19.78 12.17
CA GLN A 113 3.94 -20.83 12.93
C GLN A 113 3.84 -22.07 12.05
N LYS A 114 4.97 -22.46 11.42
CA LYS A 114 5.06 -23.77 10.78
C LYS A 114 4.70 -24.70 11.90
N ALA A 115 3.59 -25.42 11.73
CA ALA A 115 3.05 -26.31 12.74
C ALA A 115 4.24 -27.04 13.35
N CYS A 116 4.39 -26.95 14.68
CA CYS A 116 5.49 -27.58 15.37
C CYS A 116 5.44 -29.05 14.95
N SER A 117 6.35 -29.44 14.06
CA SER A 117 6.53 -30.82 13.66
C SER A 117 7.09 -31.46 14.92
N GLN A 118 6.17 -31.97 15.75
CA GLN A 118 6.50 -32.56 17.03
C GLN A 118 7.62 -33.56 16.75
N ALA A 119 8.79 -33.30 17.33
CA ALA A 119 9.86 -34.27 17.28
C ALA A 119 9.28 -35.56 17.88
N PRO A 120 9.30 -36.69 17.16
CA PRO A 120 8.83 -37.94 17.73
C PRO A 120 9.64 -38.21 19.02
N PRO A 121 9.00 -38.66 20.10
CA PRO A 121 9.70 -38.86 21.36
C PRO A 121 10.85 -39.85 21.17
N ALA A 122 11.99 -39.50 21.74
CA ALA A 122 13.20 -40.31 21.64
C ALA A 122 13.05 -41.56 22.53
N ASP A 123 12.61 -42.67 21.95
CA ASP A 123 13.00 -44.02 22.37
C ASP A 123 12.72 -45.07 21.28
N SER A 124 13.66 -45.20 20.33
CA SER A 124 13.88 -46.44 19.58
C SER A 124 15.27 -46.44 18.93
N VAL A 125 16.21 -47.08 19.61
CA VAL A 125 17.47 -47.57 19.02
C VAL A 125 17.03 -48.58 17.91
N THR A 126 17.40 -48.49 16.64
CA THR A 126 18.77 -48.57 16.11
C THR A 126 18.77 -48.30 14.59
N ARG A 127 19.65 -47.43 14.07
CA ARG A 127 20.64 -47.75 13.01
C ARG A 127 21.45 -46.50 12.61
N ARG A 128 22.77 -46.65 12.68
CA ARG A 128 23.77 -45.59 12.52
C ARG A 128 24.18 -45.46 11.06
N VAL A 129 24.02 -44.27 10.46
CA VAL A 129 24.86 -43.81 9.33
C VAL A 129 25.26 -42.35 9.57
N SER A 130 26.42 -42.16 10.19
CA SER A 130 27.24 -40.95 10.01
C SER A 130 27.96 -41.07 8.66
N THR A 131 28.13 -40.02 7.86
CA THR A 131 29.10 -38.94 8.12
C THR A 131 28.62 -37.56 7.66
N SER A 132 29.06 -36.50 8.35
CA SER A 132 28.79 -35.12 7.94
C SER A 132 29.87 -34.60 6.98
N VAL A 133 29.48 -33.81 5.98
CA VAL A 133 30.32 -32.73 5.44
C VAL A 133 29.56 -31.40 5.48
N LYS A 134 30.27 -30.34 5.87
CA LYS A 134 29.75 -29.00 6.13
C LYS A 134 30.03 -28.10 4.91
N ARG A 135 29.16 -27.10 4.69
CA ARG A 135 29.31 -25.95 3.76
C ARG A 135 29.22 -26.30 2.26
N GLY A 136 28.49 -25.47 1.52
CA GLY A 136 28.30 -25.64 0.07
C GLY A 136 27.29 -24.67 -0.54
N VAL A 137 27.50 -23.36 -0.35
CA VAL A 137 26.93 -22.36 -1.28
C VAL A 137 27.74 -22.46 -2.58
N LEU A 138 27.14 -22.16 -3.74
CA LEU A 138 27.73 -22.18 -5.10
C LEU A 138 27.80 -23.57 -5.78
N SER A 139 26.68 -24.08 -6.31
CA SER A 139 26.68 -25.26 -7.21
C SER A 139 25.57 -25.28 -8.29
N LEU A 140 24.82 -24.18 -8.50
CA LEU A 140 23.81 -24.08 -9.57
C LEU A 140 24.23 -23.13 -10.70
N ILE A 141 25.52 -22.81 -10.78
CA ILE A 141 26.10 -22.08 -11.90
C ILE A 141 27.29 -22.88 -12.40
N ASP A 142 27.32 -23.02 -13.73
CA ASP A 142 28.39 -23.49 -14.60
C ASP A 142 28.37 -24.98 -15.05
N THR A 143 28.85 -25.17 -16.28
CA THR A 143 28.95 -26.42 -17.06
C THR A 143 27.65 -27.14 -17.47
N LEU A 144 26.93 -26.59 -18.45
CA LEU A 144 26.39 -27.37 -19.61
C LEU A 144 26.21 -26.49 -20.88
N LYS A 145 27.27 -25.79 -21.28
CA LYS A 145 27.37 -25.08 -22.58
C LYS A 145 28.75 -25.26 -23.23
N GLN A 146 28.98 -26.44 -23.82
CA GLN A 146 29.87 -26.74 -24.95
C GLN A 146 29.72 -28.25 -25.20
N LYS A 147 29.29 -28.73 -26.37
CA LYS A 147 30.03 -28.64 -27.64
C LYS A 147 29.10 -28.71 -28.88
N ARG A 148 29.44 -27.96 -29.92
CA ARG A 148 29.14 -28.16 -31.36
C ARG A 148 30.47 -27.88 -32.12
N PRO A 149 30.63 -28.04 -33.45
CA PRO A 149 29.76 -28.64 -34.49
C PRO A 149 30.50 -29.72 -35.34
N VAL A 150 30.03 -29.90 -36.59
CA VAL A 150 30.68 -30.50 -37.79
C VAL A 150 30.36 -31.98 -38.08
N THR A 151 30.07 -32.46 -39.31
CA THR A 151 29.44 -31.95 -40.58
C THR A 151 29.07 -33.22 -41.42
N GLU A 152 28.51 -33.05 -42.64
CA GLU A 152 28.34 -34.03 -43.75
C GLU A 152 27.14 -35.00 -43.67
N LEU A 153 26.53 -35.50 -44.75
CA LEU A 153 25.97 -35.00 -46.03
C LEU A 153 25.32 -36.25 -46.71
N ASN A 154 24.29 -36.07 -47.56
CA ASN A 154 23.71 -37.09 -48.48
C ASN A 154 23.12 -38.41 -47.91
N GLN A 155 21.80 -38.54 -48.02
CA GLN A 155 21.16 -39.33 -49.09
C GLN A 155 19.75 -38.80 -49.39
#